data_AF-A0A7V4YRG6-F1
#
_entry.id   AF-A0A7V4YRG6-F1
#
_cell.length_a   1.000
_cell.length_b   1.000
_cell.length_c   1.000
_cell.angle_alpha   90.00
_cell.angle_beta   90.00
_cell.angle_gamma   90.00
#
_symmetry.space_group_name_H-M   'P 1'
#
loop_
_entity.id
_entity.type
_entity.pdbx_description
1 polymer ?
#
loop_
_entity_poly.entity_id
_entity_poly.type
_entity_poly.pdbx_seq_one_letter_code
_entity_poly.pdbx_strand_id
1 'polypeptide(L)' 'AERSEKIRTYNFPQNRVTDHRIEWTSYDLKGFLDGEIDEVLNKLKDHFNAMEIEKLSSNNS' A
#
# COMPACT_ATOMS: atom_id res chain seq x y z
N ALA A 1 -22.64 9.96 -2.39
CA ALA A 1 -21.23 10.38 -2.26
C ALA A 1 -20.48 9.22 -1.64
N GLU A 2 -19.91 8.35 -2.48
CA GLU A 2 -19.06 7.26 -2.01
C GLU A 2 -17.83 7.92 -1.39
N ARG A 3 -17.65 7.73 -0.08
CA ARG A 3 -16.53 8.31 0.65
C ARG A 3 -15.27 7.72 0.03
N SER A 4 -14.38 8.55 -0.52
CA SER A 4 -13.10 8.07 -1.03
C SER A 4 -12.40 7.31 0.10
N GLU A 5 -12.19 6.01 -0.09
CA GLU A 5 -11.46 5.22 0.89
C GLU A 5 -10.06 5.82 1.06
N LYS A 6 -9.64 5.91 2.32
CA LYS A 6 -8.35 6.52 2.64
C LYS A 6 -7.25 5.54 2.24
N ILE A 7 -6.63 5.76 1.08
CA ILE A 7 -5.56 4.87 0.58
C ILE A 7 -4.28 4.94 1.43
N ARG A 8 -3.99 6.09 2.06
CA ARG A 8 -2.76 6.31 2.81
C ARG A 8 -2.93 7.33 3.93
N THR A 9 -2.25 7.12 5.06
CA THR A 9 -2.13 8.09 6.17
C THR A 9 -0.69 8.51 6.30
N TYR A 10 -0.44 9.82 6.37
CA TYR A 10 0.85 10.41 6.73
C TYR A 10 0.73 10.99 8.15
N ASN A 11 1.63 10.62 9.05
CA ASN A 11 1.63 11.07 10.44
C ASN A 11 3.00 11.69 10.78
N PHE A 12 3.07 13.02 10.63
CA PHE A 12 4.29 13.80 10.90
C PHE A 12 4.75 13.72 12.36
N PRO A 13 3.88 13.87 13.38
CA PRO A 13 4.31 13.76 14.78
C PRO A 13 4.96 12.41 15.14
N GLN A 14 4.56 11.32 14.47
CA GLN A 14 5.05 9.97 14.72
C GLN A 14 5.99 9.46 13.63
N ASN A 15 6.46 10.35 12.73
CA ASN A 15 7.32 10.07 11.60
C ASN A 15 6.91 8.84 10.77
N ARG A 16 5.61 8.57 10.61
CA ARG A 16 5.15 7.36 9.90
C ARG A 16 4.27 7.62 8.70
N VAL A 17 4.27 6.68 7.79
CA VAL A 17 3.33 6.56 6.67
C VAL A 17 2.70 5.17 6.71
N THR A 18 1.39 5.10 6.51
CA THR A 18 0.63 3.84 6.46
C THR A 18 -0.15 3.78 5.16
N ASP A 19 0.07 2.75 4.33
CA ASP A 19 -0.71 2.45 3.14
C ASP A 19 -1.78 1.40 3.48
N HIS A 20 -3.06 1.80 3.42
CA HIS A 20 -4.18 0.96 3.88
C HIS A 20 -4.57 -0.11 2.88
N ARG A 21 -4.14 -0.01 1.63
CA ARG A 21 -4.45 -1.01 0.60
C ARG A 21 -3.80 -2.37 0.92
N ILE A 22 -2.69 -2.34 1.65
CA ILE A 22 -1.86 -3.52 1.96
C ILE A 22 -1.47 -3.59 3.45
N GLU A 23 -2.13 -2.80 4.29
CA GLU A 23 -1.84 -2.66 5.73
C GLU A 23 -0.35 -2.41 6.06
N TRP A 24 0.36 -1.73 5.15
CA TRP A 24 1.80 -1.48 5.29
C TRP A 24 2.05 -0.19 6.06
N THR A 25 3.01 -0.21 6.98
CA THR A 25 3.47 1.00 7.69
C THR A 25 4.99 1.10 7.67
N SER A 26 5.50 2.28 7.30
CA SER A 26 6.90 2.68 7.51
C SER A 26 6.98 3.77 8.57
N TYR A 27 7.99 3.71 9.43
CA TYR A 27 8.33 4.72 10.44
C TYR A 27 9.40 5.71 9.97
N ASP A 28 9.62 5.77 8.66
CA ASP A 28 10.45 6.77 8.02
C ASP A 28 9.65 7.59 7.00
N LEU A 29 8.80 8.48 7.54
CA LEU A 29 8.04 9.41 6.71
C LEU A 29 8.95 10.35 5.91
N LYS A 30 10.08 10.77 6.48
CA LYS A 30 10.98 11.70 5.79
C LYS A 30 11.64 11.03 4.58
N GLY A 31 12.25 9.85 4.75
CA GLY A 31 12.81 9.08 3.64
C GLY A 31 11.75 8.80 2.57
N PHE A 32 10.53 8.44 3.00
CA PHE A 32 9.41 8.24 2.08
C PHE A 32 9.08 9.48 1.24
N LEU A 33 9.03 10.67 1.85
CA LEU A 33 8.77 11.93 1.15
C LEU A 33 9.95 12.37 0.27
N ASP A 34 11.18 11.99 0.65
CA ASP A 34 12.40 12.23 -0.12
C ASP A 34 12.55 11.26 -1.31
N GLY A 35 11.66 10.28 -1.45
CA GLY A 35 11.56 9.40 -2.61
C GLY A 35 11.95 7.94 -2.35
N GLU A 36 12.23 7.55 -1.11
CA GLU A 36 12.53 6.17 -0.71
C GLU A 36 11.25 5.32 -0.66
N ILE A 37 10.59 5.16 -1.81
CA ILE A 37 9.27 4.53 -1.95
C ILE A 37 9.34 3.10 -2.53
N ASP A 38 10.53 2.61 -2.87
CA ASP A 38 10.69 1.30 -3.51
C ASP A 38 10.08 0.15 -2.70
N GLU A 39 10.21 0.21 -1.37
CA GLU A 39 9.63 -0.81 -0.48
C GLU A 39 8.10 -0.89 -0.63
N VAL A 40 7.39 0.25 -0.57
CA VAL A 40 5.93 0.25 -0.68
C VAL A 40 5.49 -0.15 -2.08
N LEU A 41 6.24 0.25 -3.12
CA LEU A 41 5.93 -0.08 -4.51
C LEU A 41 6.02 -1.58 -4.76
N ASN A 42 7.07 -2.23 -4.25
CA ASN A 42 7.23 -3.67 -4.38
C ASN A 42 6.12 -4.43 -3.64
N LYS A 43 5.81 -4.04 -2.39
CA LYS A 43 4.71 -4.67 -1.62
C LYS A 43 3.35 -4.51 -2.29
N LEU A 44 3.08 -3.34 -2.89
CA LEU A 44 1.84 -3.12 -3.65
C LEU A 44 1.79 -4.03 -4.88
N LYS A 45 2.87 -4.12 -5.66
CA LYS A 45 2.94 -5.00 -6.84
C LYS A 45 2.68 -6.46 -6.45
N ASP A 46 3.37 -6.94 -5.42
CA ASP A 46 3.23 -8.33 -4.96
C ASP A 46 1.79 -8.62 -4.52
N HIS A 47 1.16 -7.70 -3.78
CA HIS A 47 -0.23 -7.84 -3.34
C HIS A 47 -1.22 -7.91 -4.53
N PHE A 48 -1.11 -6.99 -5.49
CA PHE A 48 -2.02 -6.98 -6.64
C PHE A 48 -1.79 -8.17 -7.57
N ASN A 49 -0.54 -8.58 -7.79
CA ASN A 49 -0.23 -9.77 -8.57
C ASN A 49 -0.83 -11.03 -7.93
N ALA A 50 -0.71 -11.18 -6.61
CA ALA A 50 -1.30 -12.30 -5.88
C ALA A 50 -2.84 -12.33 -6.02
N MET A 51 -3.50 -11.18 -5.85
CA MET A 51 -4.94 -11.05 -6.06
C MET A 51 -5.38 -11.40 -7.49
N GLU A 52 -4.60 -10.99 -8.50
CA GLU A 52 -4.92 -11.27 -9.90
C GLU A 52 -4.83 -12.77 -10.19
N ILE A 53 -3.79 -13.44 -9.67
CA ILE A 53 -3.62 -14.90 -9.78
C ILE A 53 -4.82 -15.64 -9.14
N GLU A 54 -5.27 -15.22 -7.96
CA GLU A 54 -6.41 -15.82 -7.27
C GLU A 54 -7.74 -15.61 -8.03
N LYS A 55 -7.94 -14.42 -8.60
CA LYS A 55 -9.11 -14.14 -9.44
C LYS A 55 -9.13 -15.01 -10.69
N LEU A 56 -7.97 -15.18 -11.33
CA LEU A 56 -7.83 -16.04 -12.50
C LEU A 56 -8.06 -17.51 -12.17
N SER A 57 -7.61 -18.02 -11.01
CA SER A 57 -7.90 -19.39 -10.60
C SER A 57 -9.39 -19.60 -10.30
N SER A 58 -10.04 -18.60 -9.69
CA SER A 58 -11.45 -18.66 -9.32
C SER A 58 -12.40 -18.62 -10.53
N ASN A 59 -12.05 -17.89 -11.59
CA ASN A 59 -12.88 -17.78 -12.80
C ASN A 59 -12.84 -19.02 -13.72
N ASN A 60 -11.85 -19.89 -13.55
CA ASN A 60 -11.68 -21.11 -14.35
C ASN A 60 -12.26 -22.38 -13.68
N SER A 61 -13.01 -22.21 -12.57
CA SER A 61 -13.67 -23.29 -11.81
C SER A 61 -15.19 -23.21 -11.93
#